data_AF-A0A662JXW1-F1
#
_entry.id   AF-A0A662JXW1-F1
#
_cell.length_a   1.000
_cell.length_b   1.000
_cell.length_c   1.000
_cell.angle_alpha   90.00
_cell.angle_beta   90.00
_cell.angle_gamma   90.00
#
_symmetry.space_group_name_H-M   'P 1'
#
loop_
_entity.id
_entity.type
_entity.pdbx_description
1 polymer ?
#
loop_
_entity_poly.entity_id
_entity_poly.type
_entity_poly.pdbx_seq_one_letter_code
_entity_poly.pdbx_strand_id
1 'polypeptide(L)'
;MTSIPLAINFFSAPKRLHRFSREKMEKYRDKAFRRVVEYAYTVPLYHKKYKAAGIHPSDIRGIRDIGKLPFVSKEDLIKNFPDGIIPAGCNKEGVHVVSTSGSSGKPLSIYTDFYTMV
;
A
#
# COMPACT_ATOMS: atom_id res chain seq x y z
N MET A 1 5.00 18.96 -6.30
CA MET A 1 6.47 19.13 -6.13
C MET A 1 7.03 18.34 -4.93
N THR A 2 6.65 17.07 -4.74
CA THR A 2 7.28 16.16 -3.75
C THR A 2 7.33 14.73 -4.28
N SER A 3 7.73 14.55 -5.53
CA SER A 3 7.92 13.25 -6.19
C SER A 3 9.36 12.72 -6.09
N ILE A 4 10.23 13.38 -5.32
CA ILE A 4 11.67 13.16 -5.35
C ILE A 4 12.19 11.98 -4.47
N PRO A 5 11.53 11.48 -3.41
CA PRO A 5 12.14 10.41 -2.60
C PRO A 5 11.96 8.97 -3.13
N LEU A 6 11.00 8.69 -4.00
CA LEU A 6 10.63 7.30 -4.34
C LEU A 6 11.49 6.72 -5.47
N ALA A 7 11.68 7.46 -6.57
CA ALA A 7 12.44 6.99 -7.73
C ALA A 7 13.94 6.78 -7.42
N ILE A 8 14.55 7.70 -6.65
CA ILE A 8 15.94 7.56 -6.20
C ILE A 8 16.08 6.33 -5.30
N ASN A 9 15.11 6.09 -4.41
CA ASN A 9 15.11 4.88 -3.60
C ASN A 9 14.88 3.63 -4.45
N PHE A 10 14.00 3.64 -5.45
CA PHE A 10 13.70 2.45 -6.27
C PHE A 10 14.92 1.96 -7.08
N PHE A 11 15.66 2.86 -7.73
CA PHE A 11 16.86 2.47 -8.51
C PHE A 11 18.12 2.26 -7.65
N SER A 12 18.23 2.91 -6.49
CA SER A 12 19.38 2.72 -5.58
C SER A 12 19.18 1.66 -4.50
N ALA A 13 17.93 1.27 -4.21
CA ALA A 13 17.61 0.27 -3.20
C ALA A 13 18.16 -1.12 -3.52
N PRO A 14 18.08 -1.67 -4.75
CA PRO A 14 18.58 -3.01 -5.03
C PRO A 14 20.06 -3.13 -4.66
N LYS A 15 20.88 -2.17 -5.09
CA LYS A 15 22.33 -2.13 -4.79
C LYS A 15 22.63 -1.96 -3.30
N ARG A 16 21.76 -1.29 -2.54
CA ARG A 16 21.95 -1.06 -1.09
C ARG A 16 21.44 -2.22 -0.24
N LEU A 17 20.32 -2.84 -0.62
CA LEU A 17 19.64 -3.90 0.12
C LEU A 17 20.42 -5.22 0.08
N HIS A 18 21.08 -5.56 -1.03
CA HIS A 18 21.90 -6.79 -1.14
C HIS A 18 23.07 -6.83 -0.15
N ARG A 19 23.49 -5.68 0.39
CA ARG A 19 24.60 -5.57 1.37
C ARG A 19 24.13 -5.56 2.83
N PHE A 20 22.83 -5.70 3.09
CA PHE A 20 22.33 -5.69 4.46
C PHE A 20 22.62 -7.03 5.14
N SER A 21 23.09 -6.97 6.39
CA SER A 21 23.03 -8.14 7.26
C SER A 21 21.56 -8.55 7.48
N ARG A 22 21.35 -9.80 7.90
CA ARG A 22 20.01 -10.32 8.23
C ARG A 22 19.28 -9.41 9.22
N GLU A 23 19.95 -9.02 10.30
CA GLU A 23 19.39 -8.12 11.32
C GLU A 23 19.01 -6.75 10.73
N LYS A 24 19.86 -6.18 9.87
CA LYS A 24 19.58 -4.89 9.23
C LYS A 24 18.40 -4.98 8.27
N MET A 25 18.26 -6.11 7.55
CA MET A 25 17.13 -6.39 6.68
C MET A 25 15.83 -6.54 7.47
N GLU A 26 15.85 -7.24 8.62
CA GLU A 26 14.69 -7.38 9.50
C GLU A 26 14.22 -6.02 10.03
N LYS A 27 15.13 -5.20 10.57
CA LYS A 27 14.81 -3.84 11.03
C LYS A 27 14.25 -2.96 9.91
N TYR A 28 14.79 -3.08 8.70
CA TYR A 28 14.29 -2.36 7.54
C TYR A 28 12.87 -2.79 7.16
N ARG A 29 12.61 -4.11 7.11
CA ARG A 29 11.29 -4.66 6.81
C ARG A 29 10.25 -4.23 7.83
N ASP A 30 10.57 -4.26 9.12
CA ASP A 30 9.66 -3.81 10.18
C ASP A 30 9.33 -2.33 10.05
N LYS A 31 10.34 -1.49 9.80
CA LYS A 31 10.13 -0.05 9.58
C LYS A 31 9.29 0.22 8.34
N ALA A 32 9.56 -0.47 7.24
CA ALA A 32 8.81 -0.32 6.00
C ALA A 32 7.36 -0.78 6.17
N PHE A 33 7.14 -1.91 6.85
CA PHE A 33 5.81 -2.46 7.08
C PHE A 33 4.95 -1.54 7.93
N ARG A 34 5.48 -1.01 9.05
CA ARG A 34 4.76 -0.03 9.89
C ARG A 34 4.32 1.19 9.07
N ARG A 35 5.22 1.73 8.23
CA ARG A 35 4.91 2.86 7.36
C ARG A 35 3.77 2.55 6.37
N VAL A 36 3.74 1.34 5.81
CA VAL A 36 2.66 0.91 4.91
C VAL A 36 1.33 0.80 5.66
N VAL A 37 1.32 0.24 6.87
CA VAL A 37 0.11 0.11 7.69
C VAL A 37 -0.43 1.48 8.11
N GLU A 38 0.45 2.39 8.55
CA GLU A 38 0.09 3.77 8.89
C GLU A 38 -0.54 4.49 7.69
N TYR A 39 0.08 4.38 6.52
CA TYR A 39 -0.46 4.94 5.28
C TYR A 39 -1.80 4.30 4.91
N ALA A 40 -1.90 2.98 4.94
CA ALA A 40 -3.14 2.25 4.65
C ALA A 40 -4.28 2.76 5.55
N TYR A 41 -4.03 3.01 6.84
CA TYR A 41 -5.04 3.51 7.76
C TYR A 41 -5.63 4.89 7.41
N THR A 42 -4.96 5.66 6.53
CA THR A 42 -5.48 6.93 5.99
C THR A 42 -6.45 6.74 4.82
N VAL A 43 -6.52 5.54 4.25
CA VAL A 43 -7.37 5.18 3.13
C VAL A 43 -8.73 4.66 3.65
N PRO A 44 -9.88 5.15 3.16
CA PRO A 44 -11.19 4.83 3.73
C PRO A 44 -11.50 3.33 3.83
N LEU A 45 -11.14 2.54 2.81
CA LEU A 45 -11.32 1.08 2.82
C LEU A 45 -10.61 0.44 4.02
N TYR A 46 -9.31 0.66 4.15
CA TYR A 46 -8.50 0.05 5.20
C TYR A 46 -8.87 0.59 6.57
N HIS A 47 -9.14 1.90 6.69
CA HIS A 47 -9.59 2.51 7.93
C HIS A 47 -10.82 1.80 8.49
N LYS A 48 -11.85 1.60 7.64
CA LYS A 48 -13.08 0.89 8.04
C LYS A 48 -12.80 -0.55 8.45
N LYS A 49 -12.01 -1.32 7.68
CA LYS A 49 -11.70 -2.71 8.01
C LYS A 49 -10.87 -2.83 9.29
N TYR A 50 -9.89 -1.97 9.49
CA TYR A 50 -9.03 -2.02 10.68
C TYR A 50 -9.82 -1.62 11.92
N LYS A 51 -10.65 -0.57 11.85
CA LYS A 51 -11.57 -0.19 12.93
C LYS A 51 -12.55 -1.32 13.28
N ALA A 52 -13.13 -1.97 12.28
CA ALA A 52 -14.06 -3.09 12.50
C ALA A 52 -13.37 -4.31 13.14
N ALA A 53 -12.08 -4.52 12.86
CA ALA A 53 -11.26 -5.56 13.47
C ALA A 53 -10.66 -5.14 14.83
N GLY A 54 -10.90 -3.91 15.30
CA GLY A 54 -10.33 -3.39 16.54
C GLY A 54 -8.83 -3.13 16.48
N ILE A 55 -8.25 -2.94 15.29
CA ILE A 55 -6.82 -2.73 15.07
C ILE A 55 -6.52 -1.25 14.85
N HIS A 56 -5.52 -0.74 15.57
CA HIS A 56 -4.90 0.57 15.33
C HIS A 56 -3.46 0.37 14.81
N PRO A 57 -2.91 1.27 13.96
CA PRO A 57 -1.54 1.13 13.48
C PRO A 57 -0.46 0.98 14.58
N SER A 58 -0.70 1.53 15.77
CA SER A 58 0.18 1.37 16.93
C SER A 58 0.31 -0.07 17.44
N ASP A 59 -0.62 -0.95 17.08
CA ASP A 59 -0.62 -2.36 17.47
C ASP A 59 0.34 -3.22 16.63
N ILE A 60 0.89 -2.62 15.56
CA ILE A 60 1.79 -3.26 14.60
C ILE A 60 3.23 -2.82 14.88
N ARG A 61 4.02 -3.74 15.41
CA ARG A 61 5.44 -3.51 15.73
C ARG A 61 6.36 -3.88 14.57
N GLY A 62 5.95 -4.78 13.70
CA GLY A 62 6.76 -5.23 12.56
C GLY A 62 6.05 -6.25 11.69
N ILE A 63 6.78 -6.83 10.73
CA ILE A 63 6.19 -7.72 9.72
C ILE A 63 5.57 -8.99 10.30
N ARG A 64 6.01 -9.42 11.50
CA ARG A 64 5.44 -10.58 12.20
C ARG A 64 4.00 -10.36 12.65
N ASP A 65 3.55 -9.11 12.75
CA ASP A 65 2.18 -8.77 13.13
C ASP A 65 1.20 -8.76 11.94
N ILE A 66 1.65 -9.10 10.72
CA ILE A 66 0.80 -9.07 9.52
C ILE A 66 -0.48 -9.90 9.66
N GLY A 67 -0.43 -11.01 10.41
CA GLY A 67 -1.60 -11.86 10.65
C GLY A 67 -2.70 -11.21 11.51
N LYS A 68 -2.42 -10.08 12.17
CA LYS A 68 -3.44 -9.30 12.89
C LYS A 68 -4.32 -8.48 11.94
N LEU A 69 -3.84 -8.19 10.73
CA LEU A 69 -4.55 -7.33 9.78
C LEU A 69 -5.67 -8.13 9.09
N PRO A 70 -6.86 -7.54 8.91
CA PRO A 70 -7.91 -8.18 8.15
C PRO A 70 -7.53 -8.27 6.67
N PHE A 71 -7.99 -9.33 6.01
CA PHE A 71 -7.83 -9.48 4.56
C PHE A 71 -8.56 -8.38 3.79
N VAL A 72 -8.02 -7.98 2.64
CA VAL A 72 -8.70 -7.12 1.66
C VAL A 72 -8.96 -7.97 0.42
N SER A 73 -10.23 -8.13 0.05
CA SER A 73 -10.65 -8.94 -1.08
C SER A 73 -10.72 -8.10 -2.37
N LYS A 74 -10.87 -8.78 -3.50
CA LYS A 74 -11.10 -8.12 -4.79
C LYS A 74 -12.41 -7.32 -4.77
N GLU A 75 -13.44 -7.87 -4.14
CA GLU A 75 -14.76 -7.25 -4.01
C GLU A 75 -14.70 -5.98 -3.17
N ASP A 76 -13.85 -5.95 -2.13
CA ASP A 76 -13.64 -4.73 -1.35
C ASP A 76 -13.13 -3.59 -2.23
N LEU A 77 -12.13 -3.86 -3.05
CA LEU A 77 -11.56 -2.86 -3.95
C LEU A 77 -12.58 -2.41 -5.01
N ILE A 78 -13.31 -3.34 -5.63
CA ILE A 78 -14.36 -3.03 -6.62
C ILE A 78 -15.45 -2.14 -5.99
N LYS A 79 -15.90 -2.44 -4.76
CA LYS A 79 -16.96 -1.69 -4.08
C LYS A 79 -16.52 -0.31 -3.61
N ASN A 80 -15.23 -0.11 -3.38
CA ASN A 80 -14.69 1.13 -2.83
C ASN A 80 -13.99 2.01 -3.89
N PHE A 81 -13.75 1.52 -5.10
CA PHE A 81 -13.27 2.36 -6.21
C PHE A 81 -14.34 3.39 -6.62
N PRO A 82 -13.99 4.64 -6.96
CA PRO A 82 -12.63 5.19 -7.01
C PRO A 82 -12.08 5.70 -5.67
N ASP A 83 -12.89 6.40 -4.88
CA ASP A 83 -12.36 7.26 -3.82
C ASP A 83 -12.07 6.54 -2.51
N GLY A 84 -12.64 5.36 -2.29
CA GLY A 84 -12.44 4.57 -1.08
C GLY A 84 -11.11 3.81 -1.05
N ILE A 85 -10.39 3.73 -2.17
CA ILE A 85 -9.10 3.02 -2.28
C ILE A 85 -7.88 3.94 -2.27
N ILE A 86 -8.08 5.25 -2.09
CA ILE A 86 -7.04 6.27 -1.98
C ILE A 86 -7.29 7.16 -0.76
N PRO A 87 -6.28 7.86 -0.23
CA PRO A 87 -6.50 8.82 0.85
C PRO A 87 -7.41 9.97 0.39
N ALA A 88 -8.20 10.51 1.32
CA ALA A 88 -9.01 11.70 1.05
C ALA A 88 -8.11 12.88 0.62
N GLY A 89 -8.50 13.58 -0.46
CA GLY A 89 -7.72 14.70 -0.99
C GLY A 89 -6.47 14.31 -1.78
N CYS A 90 -6.26 13.03 -2.09
CA CYS A 90 -5.17 12.59 -2.95
C CYS A 90 -5.28 13.23 -4.35
N ASN A 91 -4.20 13.85 -4.83
CA ASN A 91 -4.14 14.40 -6.18
C ASN A 91 -4.12 13.27 -7.22
N LYS A 92 -5.05 13.33 -8.17
CA LYS A 92 -5.20 12.36 -9.28
C LYS A 92 -4.58 12.85 -10.59
N GLU A 93 -3.89 13.98 -10.59
CA GLU A 93 -3.14 14.45 -11.75
C GLU A 93 -1.97 13.51 -12.04
N GLY A 94 -1.86 13.05 -13.29
CA GLY A 94 -0.76 12.18 -13.73
C GLY A 94 -0.86 10.73 -13.25
N VAL A 95 -1.98 10.30 -12.67
CA VAL A 95 -2.25 8.88 -12.41
C VAL A 95 -3.14 8.29 -13.50
N HIS A 96 -2.95 7.01 -13.76
CA HIS A 96 -3.69 6.22 -14.74
C HIS A 96 -4.56 5.19 -14.03
N VAL A 97 -5.70 4.87 -14.63
CA VAL A 97 -6.53 3.76 -14.17
C VAL A 97 -6.17 2.52 -14.97
N VAL A 98 -5.75 1.46 -14.29
CA VAL A 98 -5.55 0.13 -14.88
C VAL A 98 -6.67 -0.77 -14.38
N SER A 99 -7.27 -1.52 -15.30
CA SER A 99 -8.37 -2.43 -15.01
C SER A 99 -8.04 -3.85 -15.43
N THR A 100 -8.42 -4.83 -14.61
CA THR A 100 -8.33 -6.25 -14.98
C THR A 100 -9.37 -6.58 -16.06
N SER A 101 -9.09 -7.55 -16.94
CA SER A 101 -10.01 -7.99 -18.01
C SER A 101 -11.38 -8.49 -17.53
N GLY A 102 -11.50 -8.92 -16.27
CA GLY A 102 -12.80 -9.10 -15.60
C GLY A 102 -13.69 -10.20 -16.16
N SER A 103 -13.27 -11.47 -16.14
CA SER A 103 -14.12 -12.61 -16.53
C SER A 103 -15.34 -12.83 -15.61
N SER A 104 -15.29 -12.31 -14.38
CA SER A 104 -16.34 -12.45 -13.35
C SER A 104 -17.38 -11.32 -13.35
N GLY A 105 -17.48 -10.53 -14.44
CA GLY A 105 -18.53 -9.52 -14.65
C GLY A 105 -18.21 -8.10 -14.18
N LYS A 106 -17.45 -7.91 -13.10
CA LYS A 106 -16.95 -6.57 -12.69
C LYS A 106 -15.43 -6.53 -12.70
N PRO A 107 -14.81 -5.68 -13.55
CA PRO A 107 -13.37 -5.52 -13.55
C PRO A 107 -12.92 -4.83 -12.25
N LEU A 108 -11.76 -5.24 -11.74
CA LEU A 108 -11.06 -4.51 -10.69
C LEU A 108 -10.29 -3.36 -11.33
N SER A 109 -10.54 -2.13 -10.91
CA SER A 109 -9.81 -0.93 -11.34
C SER A 109 -8.97 -0.40 -10.18
N ILE A 110 -7.75 0.06 -10.48
CA ILE A 110 -6.85 0.69 -9.52
C ILE A 110 -6.14 1.88 -10.16
N TYR A 111 -5.68 2.81 -9.33
CA TYR A 111 -4.79 3.87 -9.76
C TYR A 111 -3.34 3.39 -9.78
N THR A 112 -2.59 3.80 -10.80
CA THR A 112 -1.14 3.63 -10.91
C THR A 112 -0.52 4.93 -11.39
N ASP A 113 0.70 5.23 -10.96
CA ASP A 113 1.50 6.30 -11.56
C ASP A 113 2.46 5.74 -12.61
N PHE A 114 3.09 6.63 -13.39
CA PHE A 114 4.08 6.27 -14.40
C PHE A 114 5.30 5.55 -13.83
N TYR A 115 5.68 5.80 -12.56
CA TYR A 115 6.85 5.15 -11.96
C TYR A 115 6.56 3.71 -11.54
N THR A 116 5.28 3.37 -11.36
CA THR A 116 4.83 2.03 -10.97
C THR A 116 4.53 1.13 -12.18
N MET A 117 4.38 1.71 -13.37
CA MET A 117 4.14 0.96 -14.63
C MET A 117 5.41 0.46 -15.33
N VAL A 118 6.61 0.72 -14.79
CA VAL A 118 7.92 0.31 -15.34
C VAL A 118 8.62 -0.70 -14.44
#